data_AF-A0A5Y5TA42-F1
#
_entry.id   AF-A0A5Y5TA42-F1
#
_cell.length_a   1.000
_cell.length_b   1.000
_cell.length_c   1.000
_cell.angle_alpha   90.00
_cell.angle_beta   90.00
_cell.angle_gamma   90.00
#
_symmetry.space_group_name_H-M   'P 1'
#
loop_
_entity.id
_entity.type
_entity.pdbx_description
1 polymer ?
#
loop_
_entity_poly.entity_id
_entity_poly.type
_entity_poly.pdbx_seq_one_letter_code
_entity_poly.pdbx_strand_id
1 'polypeptide(L)'
;MSALSDVRVVREKNHAITEEAAAMTNQSISQFMVSTASERAAEVIDQHRRLLLNEKSWNLVMDAITNPPVPNDRLKHAAKRLQELE
;
A
#
# COMPACT_ATOMS: atom_id res chain seq x y z
N MET A 1 23.30 30.03 -3.34
CA MET A 1 22.56 29.99 -4.62
C MET A 1 22.44 28.57 -5.23
N SER A 2 22.66 27.46 -4.49
CA SER A 2 22.71 26.10 -5.07
C SER A 2 21.38 25.33 -5.05
N ALA A 3 20.57 25.45 -3.98
CA ALA A 3 19.40 24.56 -3.83
C ALA A 3 18.24 24.88 -4.81
N LEU A 4 18.08 26.15 -5.21
CA LEU A 4 17.02 26.57 -6.14
C LEU A 4 17.33 26.16 -7.60
N SER A 5 18.62 26.11 -7.99
CA SER A 5 19.03 25.59 -9.31
C SER A 5 18.79 24.09 -9.41
N ASP A 6 19.12 23.35 -8.36
CA ASP A 6 18.96 21.88 -8.34
C ASP A 6 17.49 21.47 -8.47
N VAL A 7 16.59 22.14 -7.76
CA VAL A 7 15.13 21.89 -7.86
C VAL A 7 14.59 22.17 -9.26
N ARG A 8 15.09 23.20 -9.94
CA ARG A 8 14.63 23.54 -11.30
C ARG A 8 15.08 22.51 -12.33
N VAL A 9 16.34 22.07 -12.28
CA VAL A 9 16.87 21.03 -13.16
C VAL A 9 16.10 19.71 -12.99
N VAL A 10 15.76 19.35 -11.75
CA VAL A 10 14.94 18.17 -11.46
C VAL A 10 13.54 18.29 -12.05
N ARG A 11 12.91 19.47 -11.98
CA ARG A 11 11.58 19.71 -12.59
C ARG A 11 11.61 19.61 -14.11
N GLU A 12 12.58 20.23 -14.76
CA GLU A 12 12.75 20.19 -16.21
C GLU A 12 12.99 18.75 -16.69
N LYS A 13 13.87 18.00 -16.00
CA LYS A 13 14.10 16.59 -16.28
C LYS A 13 12.84 15.74 -16.10
N ASN A 14 12.11 15.93 -15.00
CA ASN A 14 10.88 15.19 -14.73
C ASN A 14 9.79 15.47 -15.77
N HIS A 15 9.71 16.72 -16.27
CA HIS A 15 8.79 17.05 -17.36
C HIS A 15 9.16 16.29 -18.64
N ALA A 16 10.43 16.32 -19.04
CA ALA A 16 10.90 15.66 -20.27
C ALA A 16 10.64 14.15 -20.26
N ILE A 17 10.96 13.46 -19.17
CA ILE A 17 10.70 12.01 -19.07
C ILE A 17 9.20 11.67 -19.04
N THR A 18 8.37 12.56 -18.49
CA THR A 18 6.91 12.37 -18.45
C THR A 18 6.31 12.56 -19.84
N GLU A 19 6.78 13.56 -20.58
CA GLU A 19 6.39 13.81 -21.96
C GLU A 19 6.79 12.66 -22.88
N GLU A 20 8.01 12.15 -22.74
CA GLU A 20 8.49 10.97 -23.49
C GLU A 20 7.61 9.74 -23.20
N ALA A 21 7.32 9.44 -21.93
CA ALA A 21 6.50 8.30 -21.54
C ALA A 21 5.03 8.44 -21.99
N ALA A 22 4.46 9.64 -21.93
CA ALA A 22 3.13 9.93 -22.46
C ALA A 22 3.07 9.71 -23.97
N ALA A 23 4.09 10.16 -24.72
CA ALA A 23 4.19 9.92 -26.15
C ALA A 23 4.31 8.43 -26.49
N MET A 24 5.14 7.67 -25.75
CA MET A 24 5.30 6.22 -25.94
C MET A 24 3.99 5.43 -25.73
N THR A 25 3.08 5.97 -24.91
CA THR A 25 1.78 5.36 -24.59
C THR A 25 0.62 5.94 -25.40
N ASN A 26 0.89 6.84 -26.36
CA ASN A 26 -0.10 7.60 -27.13
C ASN A 26 -1.12 8.35 -26.25
N GLN A 27 -0.66 8.91 -25.13
CA GLN A 27 -1.44 9.69 -24.18
C GLN A 27 -0.99 11.14 -24.17
N SER A 28 -1.89 12.07 -23.80
CA SER A 28 -1.44 13.40 -23.37
C SER A 28 -0.73 13.29 -22.01
N ILE A 29 0.13 14.26 -21.69
CA ILE A 29 0.82 14.31 -20.37
C ILE A 29 -0.19 14.22 -19.21
N SER A 30 -1.32 14.93 -19.32
CA SER A 30 -2.36 14.89 -18.28
C SER A 30 -3.01 13.52 -18.15
N GLN A 31 -3.31 12.85 -19.27
CA GLN A 31 -3.86 11.49 -19.25
C GLN A 31 -2.87 10.49 -18.64
N PHE A 32 -1.61 10.56 -19.05
CA PHE A 32 -0.53 9.72 -18.53
C PHE A 32 -0.32 9.90 -17.03
N MET A 33 -0.36 11.14 -16.54
CA MET A 33 -0.23 11.43 -15.12
C MET A 33 -1.40 10.87 -14.31
N VAL A 34 -2.63 11.02 -14.79
CA VAL A 34 -3.82 10.50 -14.10
C VAL A 34 -3.84 8.96 -14.09
N SER A 35 -3.53 8.30 -15.21
CA SER A 35 -3.49 6.84 -15.27
C SER A 35 -2.40 6.28 -14.36
N THR A 36 -1.18 6.83 -14.44
CA THR A 36 -0.05 6.39 -13.62
C THR A 36 -0.32 6.59 -12.12
N ALA A 37 -0.90 7.74 -11.74
CA ALA A 37 -1.28 7.99 -10.34
C ALA A 37 -2.36 7.00 -9.86
N SER A 38 -3.34 6.68 -10.71
CA SER A 38 -4.42 5.75 -10.38
C SER A 38 -3.90 4.31 -10.23
N GLU A 39 -3.05 3.86 -11.15
CA GLU A 39 -2.40 2.55 -11.07
C GLU A 39 -1.54 2.43 -9.81
N ARG A 40 -0.72 3.45 -9.52
CA ARG A 40 0.13 3.45 -8.33
C ARG A 40 -0.69 3.46 -7.04
N ALA A 41 -1.81 4.20 -7.01
CA ALA A 41 -2.71 4.19 -5.86
C ALA A 41 -3.32 2.81 -5.62
N ALA A 42 -3.76 2.12 -6.69
CA ALA A 42 -4.27 0.76 -6.60
C ALA A 42 -3.22 -0.21 -6.06
N GLU A 43 -1.98 -0.14 -6.56
CA GLU A 43 -0.87 -0.95 -6.06
C GLU A 43 -0.59 -0.72 -4.57
N VAL A 44 -0.55 0.53 -4.12
CA VAL A 44 -0.29 0.86 -2.71
C VAL A 44 -1.41 0.31 -1.81
N ILE A 45 -2.67 0.45 -2.23
CA ILE A 45 -3.82 -0.09 -1.49
C ILE A 45 -3.73 -1.62 -1.42
N ASP A 46 -3.43 -2.28 -2.53
CA ASP A 46 -3.33 -3.73 -2.63
C ASP A 46 -2.15 -4.28 -1.80
N GLN A 47 -0.99 -3.62 -1.86
CA GLN A 47 0.16 -3.93 -1.01
C GLN A 47 -0.15 -3.77 0.49
N HIS A 48 -0.95 -2.77 0.86
CA HIS A 48 -1.34 -2.56 2.26
C HIS A 48 -2.37 -3.60 2.75
N ARG A 49 -3.27 -4.06 1.86
CA ARG A 49 -4.34 -5.00 2.21
C ARG A 49 -3.88 -6.45 2.22
N ARG A 50 -2.84 -6.81 1.46
CA ARG A 50 -2.35 -8.19 1.39
C ARG A 50 -1.35 -8.49 2.48
N LEU A 51 -1.56 -9.61 3.16
CA LEU A 51 -0.55 -10.21 4.03
C LEU A 51 0.20 -11.28 3.25
N LEU A 52 1.43 -10.98 2.86
CA LEU A 52 2.34 -11.96 2.26
C LEU A 52 3.01 -12.76 3.37
N LEU A 53 2.65 -14.03 3.48
CA LEU A 53 3.21 -14.93 4.47
C LEU A 53 4.34 -15.74 3.84
N ASN A 54 5.46 -15.85 4.55
CA ASN A 54 6.43 -16.91 4.25
C ASN A 54 5.88 -18.27 4.74
N GLU A 55 6.55 -19.35 4.36
CA GLU A 55 6.10 -20.72 4.67
C GLU A 55 5.88 -20.96 6.17
N LYS A 56 6.78 -20.46 7.03
CA LYS A 56 6.64 -20.61 8.48
C LYS A 56 5.41 -19.89 9.01
N SER A 57 5.19 -18.63 8.60
CA SER A 57 4.02 -17.85 8.99
C SER A 57 2.72 -18.45 8.44
N TRP A 58 2.76 -18.98 7.21
CA TRP A 58 1.63 -19.69 6.62
C TRP A 58 1.22 -20.91 7.46
N ASN A 59 2.19 -21.75 7.85
CA ASN A 59 1.92 -22.93 8.67
C ASN A 59 1.33 -22.56 10.04
N LEU A 60 1.81 -21.47 10.67
CA LEU A 60 1.26 -20.98 11.93
C LEU A 60 -0.18 -20.47 11.78
N VAL A 61 -0.48 -19.73 10.72
CA VAL A 61 -1.84 -19.25 10.44
C VAL A 61 -2.77 -20.42 10.15
N MET A 62 -2.33 -21.39 9.34
CA MET A 62 -3.13 -22.55 9.00
C MET A 62 -3.42 -23.41 10.23
N ASP A 63 -2.42 -23.67 11.08
CA ASP A 63 -2.61 -24.40 12.33
C ASP A 63 -3.60 -23.70 13.26
N ALA A 64 -3.50 -22.37 13.40
CA ALA A 64 -4.45 -21.59 14.21
C ALA A 64 -5.89 -21.62 13.66
N ILE A 65 -6.09 -21.79 12.34
CA ILE A 65 -7.41 -21.94 11.72
C ILE A 65 -7.94 -23.36 11.92
N THR A 66 -7.10 -24.39 11.71
CA THR A 66 -7.52 -25.79 11.82
C THR A 66 -7.67 -26.25 13.26
N ASN A 67 -6.87 -25.69 14.17
CA ASN A 67 -6.81 -26.01 15.59
C ASN A 67 -6.98 -24.72 16.42
N PRO A 68 -8.17 -24.11 16.41
CA PRO A 68 -8.37 -22.81 17.05
C PRO A 68 -8.14 -22.91 18.56
N PRO A 69 -7.26 -22.08 19.14
CA PRO A 69 -7.02 -22.08 20.57
C PRO A 69 -8.21 -21.48 21.34
N VAL A 70 -8.42 -21.94 22.57
CA VAL A 70 -9.41 -21.34 23.47
C VAL A 70 -8.96 -19.92 23.84
N PRO A 71 -9.87 -18.92 23.87
CA PRO A 71 -9.55 -17.57 24.33
C PRO A 71 -8.88 -17.58 25.72
N ASN A 72 -7.82 -16.80 25.89
CA ASN A 72 -7.20 -16.64 27.20
C ASN A 72 -8.03 -15.72 28.11
N ASP A 73 -7.71 -15.69 29.41
CA ASP A 73 -8.50 -14.95 30.39
C ASP A 73 -8.50 -13.44 30.14
N ARG A 74 -7.40 -12.88 29.61
CA ARG A 74 -7.34 -11.46 29.21
C ARG A 74 -8.35 -11.15 28.11
N LEU A 75 -8.45 -12.00 27.09
CA LEU A 75 -9.40 -11.83 25.99
C LEU A 75 -10.85 -12.01 26.48
N LYS A 76 -11.11 -12.97 27.37
CA LYS A 76 -12.44 -13.16 28.00
C LYS A 76 -12.87 -11.92 28.80
N HIS A 77 -11.97 -11.34 29.61
CA HIS A 77 -12.26 -10.14 30.38
C HIS A 77 -12.53 -8.92 29.48
N ALA A 78 -11.75 -8.75 28.40
CA ALA A 78 -11.97 -7.68 27.44
C ALA A 78 -13.34 -7.81 26.73
N ALA A 79 -13.72 -9.02 26.34
CA ALA A 79 -15.02 -9.30 25.73
C ALA A 79 -16.18 -9.01 26.70
N LYS A 80 -16.06 -9.40 27.97
CA LYS A 80 -17.08 -9.11 29.00
C LYS A 80 -17.25 -7.60 29.20
N ARG A 81 -16.15 -6.85 29.27
CA ARG A 81 -16.20 -5.38 29.39
C ARG A 81 -16.88 -4.73 28.19
N LEU A 82 -16.70 -5.25 26.98
CA LEU A 82 -17.39 -4.74 25.78
C LEU A 82 -18.91 -4.93 25.90
N GLN A 83 -19.36 -6.09 26.35
CA GLN A 83 -20.78 -6.39 26.57
C GLN A 83 -21.43 -5.50 27.64
N GLU A 84 -20.66 -5.03 28.62
CA GLU A 84 -21.14 -4.13 29.67
C GLU A 84 -21.26 -2.66 29.20
N LEU A 85 -20.65 -2.31 28.05
CA LEU A 85 -20.69 -0.96 27.48
C LEU A 85 -21.80 -0.77 26.43
N GLU A 86 -22.33 -1.87 25.88
CA GLU A 86 -23.47 -1.92 24.95
C GLU A 86 -24.80 -1.99 25.69
#